data_AF-A0A0U3DXW0-F1
#
_entry.id   AF-A0A0U3DXW0-F1
#
_cell.length_a   1.000
_cell.length_b   1.000
_cell.length_c   1.000
_cell.angle_alpha   90.00
_cell.angle_beta   90.00
_cell.angle_gamma   90.00
#
_symmetry.space_group_name_H-M   'P 1'
#
loop_
_entity.id
_entity.type
_entity.pdbx_description
1 polymer ?
#
loop_
_entity_poly.entity_id
_entity_poly.type
_entity_poly.pdbx_seq_one_letter_code
_entity_poly.pdbx_strand_id
1 'polypeptide(L)'
;MTAAEGASSPPRNTRQAADAAPGRRLTKRPSDTDDSDGAPAFLRGFSVVHALLALLFICMALLLLFIAAKGTWEVLSTDLNEHAAQLVIESMGVLAAAVVALQIAQTITEEEVIRTAHISAPTRVRRFLSRFMVVIVVALAIEGLVATFRASHEGATLLLHAAAMVTAVGVLMGGWGLFIRLNRYAEELEPEAMEDAKQEDEKLKED
;
A
#
# COMPACT_ATOMS: atom_id res chain seq x y z
N MET A 1 60.49 -24.82 -57.82
CA MET A 1 61.82 -24.19 -57.67
C MET A 1 61.61 -22.94 -56.83
N THR A 2 62.15 -22.74 -55.63
CA THR A 2 63.15 -23.45 -54.78
C THR A 2 63.09 -22.67 -53.45
N ALA A 3 62.69 -23.31 -52.34
CA ALA A 3 63.57 -23.73 -51.23
C ALA A 3 64.37 -22.60 -50.54
N ALA A 4 64.15 -22.37 -49.23
CA ALA A 4 65.09 -22.80 -48.17
C ALA A 4 64.65 -22.33 -46.77
N GLU A 5 64.45 -23.31 -45.88
CA GLU A 5 64.52 -23.22 -44.42
C GLU A 5 65.90 -22.77 -43.92
N GLY A 6 65.95 -22.20 -42.72
CA GLY A 6 67.17 -21.99 -41.95
C GLY A 6 66.87 -21.77 -40.46
N ALA A 7 67.04 -22.82 -39.67
CA ALA A 7 66.76 -22.93 -38.24
C ALA A 7 67.91 -22.48 -37.33
N SER A 8 67.63 -22.07 -36.08
CA SER A 8 68.40 -22.47 -34.87
C SER A 8 67.75 -22.01 -33.56
N SER A 9 67.45 -22.95 -32.66
CA SER A 9 66.95 -22.74 -31.28
C SER A 9 68.11 -22.70 -30.23
N PRO A 10 67.85 -22.89 -28.91
CA PRO A 10 67.78 -21.94 -27.77
C PRO A 10 69.02 -22.13 -26.83
N PRO A 11 69.02 -22.05 -25.48
CA PRO A 11 68.25 -21.31 -24.45
C PRO A 11 69.16 -20.47 -23.51
N ARG A 12 68.62 -19.60 -22.64
CA ARG A 12 69.27 -19.32 -21.33
C ARG A 12 68.33 -18.74 -20.29
N ASN A 13 67.89 -19.63 -19.41
CA ASN A 13 67.40 -19.34 -18.08
C ASN A 13 68.62 -19.17 -17.16
N THR A 14 68.73 -18.04 -16.45
CA THR A 14 69.53 -17.97 -15.22
C THR A 14 68.90 -17.01 -14.23
N ARG A 15 68.33 -17.65 -13.19
CA ARG A 15 68.37 -17.27 -11.77
C ARG A 15 67.67 -15.96 -11.38
N GLN A 16 66.53 -16.05 -10.70
CA GLN A 16 66.37 -16.46 -9.30
C GLN A 16 66.86 -15.40 -8.31
N ALA A 17 65.89 -15.03 -7.46
CA ALA A 17 65.98 -14.53 -6.10
C ALA A 17 66.10 -13.01 -5.87
N ALA A 18 65.17 -12.59 -5.00
CA ALA A 18 65.27 -11.51 -4.06
C ALA A 18 65.25 -10.09 -4.63
N ASP A 19 64.05 -9.50 -4.64
CA ASP A 19 63.85 -8.52 -3.58
C ASP A 19 62.38 -8.41 -3.16
N ALA A 20 62.20 -8.59 -1.85
CA ALA A 20 60.95 -8.51 -1.15
C ALA A 20 60.54 -7.04 -1.02
N ALA A 21 59.54 -6.60 -1.77
CA ALA A 21 58.88 -5.33 -1.51
C ALA A 21 57.98 -5.48 -0.27
N PRO A 22 58.10 -4.59 0.74
CA PRO A 22 57.51 -4.79 2.06
C PRO A 22 56.00 -4.54 2.05
N GLY A 23 55.33 -5.28 2.94
CA GLY A 23 53.88 -5.40 3.06
C GLY A 23 53.12 -4.09 2.91
N ARG A 24 52.26 -4.07 1.88
CA ARG A 24 51.11 -3.16 1.83
C ARG A 24 50.19 -3.54 2.99
N ARG A 25 50.36 -2.88 4.14
CA ARG A 25 49.46 -2.98 5.29
C ARG A 25 48.04 -2.78 4.77
N LEU A 26 47.25 -3.84 4.77
CA LEU A 26 45.80 -3.73 4.86
C LEU A 26 45.53 -3.05 6.21
N THR A 27 45.50 -1.73 6.19
CA THR A 27 44.98 -0.95 7.29
C THR A 27 43.53 -1.35 7.44
N LYS A 28 43.27 -2.22 8.42
CA LYS A 28 41.94 -2.50 8.95
C LYS A 28 41.23 -1.14 9.09
N ARG A 29 40.23 -0.88 8.24
CA ARG A 29 39.36 0.30 8.39
C ARG A 29 38.80 0.23 9.81
N PRO A 30 39.01 1.24 10.66
CA PRO A 30 38.37 1.28 11.97
C PRO A 30 36.86 1.44 11.76
N SER A 31 36.09 0.59 12.46
CA SER A 31 34.63 0.68 12.73
C SER A 31 33.75 0.84 11.49
N ASP A 32 32.94 -0.14 11.10
CA ASP A 32 31.65 -0.44 11.77
C ASP A 32 31.27 0.60 12.83
N THR A 33 31.22 1.87 12.43
CA THR A 33 30.30 2.80 13.08
C THR A 33 28.94 2.39 12.56
N ASP A 34 28.23 1.74 13.45
CA ASP A 34 26.79 1.78 13.60
C ASP A 34 26.18 3.11 13.11
N ASP A 35 26.00 3.25 11.80
CA ASP A 35 25.24 4.35 11.18
C ASP A 35 23.72 4.07 11.30
N SER A 36 23.30 3.40 12.38
CA SER A 36 21.88 3.16 12.67
C SER A 36 21.33 4.01 13.82
N ASP A 37 22.13 4.94 14.40
CA ASP A 37 21.71 5.66 15.61
C ASP A 37 21.43 7.16 15.42
N GLY A 38 20.74 7.51 14.33
CA GLY A 38 20.48 8.93 14.06
C GLY A 38 19.34 9.25 13.12
N ALA A 39 18.27 8.44 13.03
CA ALA A 39 17.04 9.01 12.50
C ALA A 39 16.67 10.18 13.45
N PRO A 40 16.60 11.45 12.99
CA PRO A 40 16.36 12.59 13.86
C PRO A 40 15.11 12.30 14.67
N ALA A 41 15.17 12.50 15.99
CA ALA A 41 14.12 12.09 16.93
C ALA A 41 12.70 12.53 16.51
N PHE A 42 12.60 13.59 15.72
CA PHE A 42 11.39 14.07 15.06
C PHE A 42 10.75 13.05 14.09
N LEU A 43 11.54 12.38 13.24
CA LEU A 43 11.06 11.34 12.32
C LEU A 43 10.62 10.07 13.08
N ARG A 44 11.34 9.68 14.13
CA ARG A 44 10.91 8.59 15.04
C ARG A 44 9.59 8.94 15.74
N GLY A 45 9.41 10.18 16.16
CA GLY A 45 8.17 10.67 16.77
C GLY A 45 6.96 10.59 15.84
N PHE A 46 7.13 10.94 14.57
CA PHE A 46 6.07 10.84 13.56
C PHE A 46 5.62 9.39 13.34
N SER A 47 6.57 8.46 13.19
CA SER A 47 6.28 7.03 13.04
C SER A 47 5.52 6.45 14.25
N VAL A 48 5.89 6.85 15.48
CA VAL A 48 5.18 6.42 16.71
C VAL A 48 3.73 6.91 16.71
N VAL A 49 3.47 8.15 16.30
CA VAL A 49 2.10 8.69 16.21
C VAL A 49 1.28 7.93 15.17
N HIS A 50 1.84 7.67 13.98
CA HIS A 50 1.16 6.89 12.95
C HIS A 50 0.87 5.45 13.39
N ALA A 51 1.82 4.79 14.07
CA ALA A 51 1.62 3.47 14.64
C ALA A 51 0.50 3.47 15.70
N LEU A 52 0.45 4.49 16.56
CA LEU A 52 -0.62 4.64 17.55
C LEU A 52 -1.98 4.86 16.87
N LEU A 53 -2.05 5.70 15.83
CA LEU A 53 -3.27 5.92 15.06
C LEU A 53 -3.76 4.62 14.40
N ALA A 54 -2.86 3.88 13.74
CA ALA A 54 -3.20 2.59 13.15
C ALA A 54 -3.74 1.61 14.19
N LEU A 55 -3.10 1.53 15.37
CA LEU A 55 -3.56 0.69 16.48
C LEU A 55 -4.95 1.11 16.96
N LEU A 56 -5.22 2.41 17.11
CA LEU A 56 -6.54 2.91 17.51
C LEU A 56 -7.62 2.52 16.48
N PHE A 57 -7.34 2.64 15.18
CA PHE A 57 -8.26 2.20 14.13
C PHE A 57 -8.53 0.68 14.18
N ILE A 58 -7.52 -0.14 14.48
CA ILE A 58 -7.70 -1.59 14.69
C ILE A 58 -8.60 -1.85 15.89
N CYS A 59 -8.34 -1.19 17.02
CA CYS A 59 -9.17 -1.33 18.22
C CYS A 59 -10.63 -0.92 17.95
N MET A 60 -10.84 0.18 17.23
CA MET A 60 -12.18 0.63 16.83
C MET A 60 -12.87 -0.38 15.91
N ALA A 61 -12.16 -0.93 14.93
CA ALA A 61 -12.72 -1.96 14.06
C ALA A 61 -13.12 -3.22 14.83
N LEU A 62 -12.28 -3.70 15.75
CA LEU A 62 -12.59 -4.84 16.60
C LEU A 62 -13.79 -4.58 17.51
N LEU A 63 -13.90 -3.36 18.04
CA LEU A 63 -15.06 -2.95 18.84
C LEU A 63 -16.34 -2.94 17.99
N LEU A 64 -16.31 -2.34 16.80
CA LEU A 64 -17.46 -2.33 15.89
C LEU A 64 -17.86 -3.75 15.45
N LEU A 65 -16.87 -4.62 15.16
CA LEU A 65 -17.09 -6.02 14.87
C LEU A 65 -17.78 -6.74 16.04
N PHE A 66 -17.32 -6.51 17.26
CA PHE A 66 -17.93 -7.07 18.46
C PHE A 66 -19.37 -6.57 18.66
N ILE A 67 -19.61 -5.28 18.46
CA ILE A 67 -20.96 -4.68 18.56
C ILE A 67 -21.90 -5.31 17.52
N ALA A 68 -21.48 -5.43 16.27
CA ALA A 68 -22.29 -6.03 15.22
C ALA A 68 -22.56 -7.52 15.46
N ALA A 69 -21.55 -8.26 15.91
CA ALA A 69 -21.69 -9.68 16.25
C ALA A 69 -22.68 -9.87 17.40
N LYS A 70 -22.58 -9.04 18.46
CA LYS A 70 -23.50 -9.08 19.59
C LYS A 70 -24.93 -8.74 19.16
N GLY A 71 -25.11 -7.67 18.38
CA GLY A 71 -26.43 -7.25 17.88
C GLY A 71 -27.11 -8.33 17.03
N THR A 72 -26.34 -9.03 16.20
CA THR A 72 -26.86 -10.13 15.37
C THR A 72 -27.13 -11.40 16.20
N TRP A 73 -26.32 -11.68 17.23
CA TRP A 73 -26.51 -12.84 18.10
C TRP A 73 -27.87 -12.83 18.81
N GLU A 74 -28.32 -11.65 19.25
CA GLU A 74 -29.62 -11.48 19.91
C GLU A 74 -30.79 -11.85 18.97
N VAL A 75 -30.68 -11.56 17.67
CA VAL A 75 -31.70 -11.89 16.65
C VAL A 75 -31.92 -13.40 16.51
N LEU A 76 -30.88 -14.21 16.68
CA LEU A 76 -30.96 -15.66 16.49
C LEU A 76 -31.91 -16.35 17.48
N SER A 77 -32.21 -15.67 18.60
CA SER A 77 -33.16 -16.12 19.61
C SER A 77 -34.58 -15.59 19.44
N THR A 78 -34.82 -14.80 18.39
CA THR A 78 -36.12 -14.15 18.11
C THR A 78 -36.77 -14.72 16.84
N ASP A 79 -38.07 -14.48 16.68
CA ASP A 79 -38.78 -14.87 15.46
C ASP A 79 -38.29 -14.07 14.24
N LEU A 80 -38.18 -14.75 13.08
CA LEU A 80 -37.77 -14.14 11.81
C LEU A 80 -38.87 -13.23 11.24
N ASN A 81 -38.93 -12.00 11.75
CA ASN A 81 -39.87 -10.96 11.35
C ASN A 81 -39.14 -9.75 10.75
N GLU A 82 -39.91 -8.72 10.38
CA GLU A 82 -39.41 -7.47 9.80
C GLU A 82 -38.42 -6.74 10.72
N HIS A 83 -38.65 -6.79 12.04
CA HIS A 83 -37.75 -6.20 13.03
C HIS A 83 -36.41 -6.93 13.10
N ALA A 84 -36.42 -8.27 13.04
CA ALA A 84 -35.21 -9.08 12.95
C ALA A 84 -34.40 -8.74 11.69
N ALA A 85 -35.07 -8.57 10.54
CA ALA A 85 -34.41 -8.15 9.30
C ALA A 85 -33.78 -6.75 9.43
N GLN A 86 -34.46 -5.81 10.08
CA GLN A 86 -33.91 -4.48 10.36
C GLN A 86 -32.64 -4.55 11.20
N LEU A 87 -32.64 -5.30 12.30
CA LEU A 87 -31.48 -5.38 13.20
C LEU A 87 -30.25 -6.00 12.51
N VAL A 88 -30.46 -6.99 11.64
CA VAL A 88 -29.39 -7.60 10.83
C VAL A 88 -28.82 -6.60 9.83
N ILE A 89 -29.67 -5.85 9.13
CA ILE A 89 -29.24 -4.84 8.15
C ILE A 89 -28.49 -3.70 8.83
N GLU A 90 -28.94 -3.25 10.01
CA GLU A 90 -28.22 -2.25 10.78
C GLU A 90 -26.85 -2.76 11.25
N SER A 91 -26.77 -4.01 11.69
CA SER A 91 -25.50 -4.66 12.06
C SER A 91 -24.55 -4.75 10.86
N MET A 92 -25.08 -4.95 9.64
CA MET A 92 -24.28 -4.92 8.41
C MET A 92 -23.67 -3.53 8.14
N GLY A 93 -24.38 -2.44 8.45
CA GLY A 93 -23.82 -1.08 8.39
C GLY A 93 -22.66 -0.88 9.37
N VAL A 94 -22.82 -1.35 10.61
CA VAL A 94 -21.75 -1.34 11.62
C VAL A 94 -20.53 -2.16 11.16
N LEU A 95 -20.75 -3.32 10.51
CA LEU A 95 -19.67 -4.11 9.91
C LEU A 95 -18.97 -3.36 8.76
N ALA A 96 -19.70 -2.65 7.91
CA ALA A 96 -19.11 -1.84 6.84
C ALA A 96 -18.18 -0.76 7.42
N ALA A 97 -18.60 -0.08 8.49
CA ALA A 97 -17.76 0.87 9.20
C ALA A 97 -16.50 0.22 9.81
N ALA A 98 -16.62 -0.99 10.35
CA ALA A 98 -15.48 -1.76 10.86
C ALA A 98 -14.45 -2.10 9.75
N VAL A 99 -14.94 -2.49 8.57
CA VAL A 99 -14.09 -2.77 7.40
C VAL A 99 -13.35 -1.51 6.94
N VAL A 100 -14.02 -0.36 6.90
CA VAL A 100 -13.37 0.92 6.59
C VAL A 100 -12.28 1.24 7.60
N ALA A 101 -12.55 1.11 8.91
CA ALA A 101 -11.57 1.34 9.94
C ALA A 101 -10.33 0.44 9.80
N LEU A 102 -10.50 -0.86 9.48
CA LEU A 102 -9.38 -1.75 9.18
C LEU A 102 -8.60 -1.32 7.93
N GLN A 103 -9.28 -0.89 6.88
CA GLN A 103 -8.62 -0.44 5.66
C GLN A 103 -7.76 0.81 5.90
N ILE A 104 -8.24 1.74 6.73
CA ILE A 104 -7.45 2.91 7.15
C ILE A 104 -6.24 2.47 7.97
N ALA A 105 -6.41 1.56 8.93
CA ALA A 105 -5.28 1.04 9.71
C ALA A 105 -4.21 0.37 8.85
N GLN A 106 -4.63 -0.49 7.90
CA GLN A 106 -3.73 -1.13 6.94
C GLN A 106 -2.97 -0.09 6.12
N THR A 107 -3.68 0.91 5.60
CA THR A 107 -3.09 2.00 4.81
C THR A 107 -2.02 2.75 5.59
N ILE A 108 -2.33 3.18 6.82
CA ILE A 108 -1.37 3.91 7.68
C ILE A 108 -0.17 3.01 7.99
N THR A 109 -0.42 1.73 8.30
CA THR A 109 0.66 0.78 8.61
C THR A 109 1.57 0.55 7.41
N GLU A 110 1.00 0.33 6.22
CA GLU A 110 1.76 0.05 4.99
C GLU A 110 2.56 1.27 4.50
N GLU A 111 1.96 2.46 4.46
CA GLU A 111 2.57 3.63 3.83
C GLU A 111 3.37 4.52 4.81
N GLU A 112 3.03 4.57 6.11
CA GLU A 112 3.70 5.48 7.07
C GLU A 112 4.55 4.75 8.12
N VAL A 113 4.24 3.48 8.43
CA VAL A 113 4.98 2.71 9.44
C VAL A 113 6.01 1.79 8.79
N ILE A 114 5.63 1.06 7.74
CA ILE A 114 6.49 0.06 7.09
C ILE A 114 7.31 0.68 5.95
N ARG A 115 6.75 1.64 5.21
CA ARG A 115 7.42 2.24 4.05
C ARG A 115 8.31 3.41 4.46
N THR A 116 9.60 3.14 4.58
CA THR A 116 10.66 4.14 4.74
C THR A 116 10.83 4.95 3.46
N ALA A 117 10.14 6.09 3.33
CA ALA A 117 10.44 7.28 2.51
C ALA A 117 11.03 7.13 1.08
N HIS A 118 10.91 5.98 0.42
CA HIS A 118 11.23 5.85 -1.01
C HIS A 118 10.01 6.26 -1.82
N ILE A 119 10.13 7.42 -2.46
CA ILE A 119 9.13 8.06 -3.32
C ILE A 119 8.49 6.99 -4.21
N SER A 120 7.21 6.70 -3.93
CA SER A 120 6.42 5.75 -4.70
C SER A 120 6.40 6.19 -6.16
N ALA A 121 6.97 5.39 -7.08
CA ALA A 121 6.84 5.64 -8.51
C ALA A 121 5.37 5.97 -8.85
N PRO A 122 5.07 6.93 -9.74
CA PRO A 122 3.71 7.43 -9.99
C PRO A 122 2.66 6.32 -10.22
N THR A 123 3.07 5.21 -10.82
CA THR A 123 2.26 4.02 -11.05
C THR A 123 1.78 3.34 -9.76
N ARG A 124 2.59 3.33 -8.70
CA ARG A 124 2.25 2.71 -7.40
C ARG A 124 1.18 3.51 -6.67
N VAL A 125 1.27 4.83 -6.68
CA VAL A 125 0.26 5.74 -6.09
C VAL A 125 -1.09 5.55 -6.77
N ARG A 126 -1.12 5.45 -8.11
CA ARG A 126 -2.37 5.22 -8.86
C ARG A 126 -3.05 3.89 -8.50
N ARG A 127 -2.29 2.82 -8.39
CA ARG A 127 -2.82 1.50 -7.99
C ARG A 127 -3.36 1.52 -6.57
N PHE A 128 -2.61 2.15 -5.65
CA PHE A 128 -3.04 2.34 -4.26
C PHE A 128 -4.36 3.12 -4.20
N LEU A 129 -4.42 4.29 -4.84
CA LEU A 129 -5.60 5.15 -4.85
C LEU A 129 -6.83 4.45 -5.46
N SER A 130 -6.63 3.68 -6.53
CA SER A 130 -7.71 2.93 -7.18
C SER A 130 -8.27 1.84 -6.25
N ARG A 131 -7.40 1.08 -5.56
CA ARG A 131 -7.85 0.07 -4.60
C ARG A 131 -8.58 0.73 -3.42
N PHE A 132 -8.05 1.82 -2.91
CA PHE A 132 -8.63 2.56 -1.80
C PHE A 132 -10.02 3.12 -2.14
N MET A 133 -10.16 3.72 -3.33
CA MET A 133 -11.44 4.25 -3.81
C MET A 133 -12.52 3.17 -3.90
N VAL A 134 -12.18 1.97 -4.39
CA VAL A 134 -13.13 0.86 -4.47
C VAL A 134 -13.66 0.49 -3.08
N VAL A 135 -12.80 0.42 -2.06
CA VAL A 135 -13.24 0.11 -0.68
C VAL A 135 -14.18 1.19 -0.15
N ILE A 136 -13.87 2.47 -0.36
CA ILE A 136 -14.74 3.58 0.06
C ILE A 136 -16.11 3.50 -0.63
N VAL A 137 -16.13 3.31 -1.95
CA VAL A 137 -17.37 3.21 -2.73
C VAL A 137 -18.24 2.05 -2.23
N VAL A 138 -17.65 0.88 -2.03
CA VAL A 138 -18.39 -0.29 -1.52
C VAL A 138 -18.96 -0.03 -0.13
N ALA A 139 -18.17 0.56 0.77
CA ALA A 139 -18.64 0.87 2.12
C ALA A 139 -19.78 1.89 2.12
N LEU A 140 -19.66 2.98 1.36
CA LEU A 140 -20.72 3.99 1.22
C LEU A 140 -21.97 3.43 0.54
N ALA A 141 -21.81 2.51 -0.42
CA ALA A 141 -22.94 1.83 -1.06
C ALA A 141 -23.70 0.94 -0.05
N ILE A 142 -22.99 0.21 0.80
CA ILE A 142 -23.61 -0.56 1.90
C ILE A 142 -24.33 0.38 2.86
N GLU A 143 -23.69 1.50 3.26
CA GLU A 143 -24.32 2.48 4.15
C GLU A 143 -25.58 3.10 3.51
N GLY A 144 -25.54 3.38 2.20
CA GLY A 144 -26.70 3.83 1.43
C GLY A 144 -27.83 2.81 1.38
N LEU A 145 -27.51 1.51 1.26
CA LEU A 145 -28.48 0.42 1.35
C LEU A 145 -29.13 0.37 2.74
N VAL A 146 -28.34 0.45 3.81
CA VAL A 146 -28.83 0.46 5.20
C VAL A 146 -29.74 1.67 5.44
N ALA A 147 -29.33 2.86 4.99
CA ALA A 147 -30.14 4.07 5.07
C ALA A 147 -31.46 3.95 4.30
N THR A 148 -31.43 3.33 3.11
CA THR A 148 -32.63 3.08 2.29
C THR A 148 -33.58 2.11 2.99
N PHE A 149 -33.05 1.05 3.59
CA PHE A 149 -33.86 0.09 4.34
C PHE A 149 -34.53 0.76 5.54
N ARG A 150 -33.78 1.53 6.34
CA ARG A 150 -34.35 2.31 7.46
C ARG A 150 -35.45 3.25 6.98
N ALA A 151 -35.20 4.00 5.90
CA ALA A 151 -36.18 4.92 5.34
C ALA A 151 -37.47 4.25 4.86
N SER A 152 -37.39 3.00 4.38
CA SER A 152 -38.57 2.23 3.97
C SER A 152 -39.48 1.86 5.14
N HIS A 153 -38.95 1.79 6.36
CA HIS A 153 -39.70 1.34 7.55
C HIS A 153 -40.08 2.49 8.50
N GLU A 154 -39.24 3.52 8.58
CA GLU A 154 -39.42 4.65 9.51
C GLU A 154 -40.16 5.86 8.90
N GLY A 155 -40.43 5.84 7.58
CA GLY A 155 -41.30 6.81 6.90
C GLY A 155 -40.59 7.73 5.91
N ALA A 156 -41.40 8.44 5.12
CA ALA A 156 -40.96 9.17 3.92
C ALA A 156 -39.92 10.28 4.15
N THR A 157 -39.78 10.78 5.39
CA THR A 157 -38.83 11.85 5.74
C THR A 157 -37.37 11.42 5.58
N LEU A 158 -37.07 10.13 5.73
CA LEU A 158 -35.72 9.58 5.60
C LEU A 158 -35.36 9.19 4.16
N LEU A 159 -36.35 9.10 3.26
CA LEU A 159 -36.14 8.70 1.86
C LEU A 159 -35.22 9.68 1.13
N LEU A 160 -35.32 10.97 1.43
CA LEU A 160 -34.44 11.98 0.82
C LEU A 160 -32.98 11.80 1.26
N HIS A 161 -32.74 11.46 2.52
CA HIS A 161 -31.38 11.22 3.03
C HIS A 161 -30.77 9.98 2.35
N ALA A 162 -31.53 8.89 2.27
CA ALA A 162 -31.12 7.68 1.58
C ALA A 162 -30.83 7.94 0.08
N ALA A 163 -31.72 8.66 -0.60
CA ALA A 163 -31.54 9.04 -2.00
C ALA A 163 -30.30 9.94 -2.20
N ALA A 164 -30.06 10.90 -1.30
CA ALA A 164 -28.89 11.77 -1.35
C ALA A 164 -27.59 10.97 -1.17
N MET A 165 -27.56 10.00 -0.25
CA MET A 165 -26.42 9.09 -0.07
C MET A 165 -26.13 8.26 -1.32
N VAL A 166 -27.15 7.60 -1.88
CA VAL A 166 -26.99 6.80 -3.12
C VAL A 166 -26.55 7.67 -4.29
N THR A 167 -27.10 8.88 -4.41
CA THR A 167 -26.70 9.86 -5.43
C THR A 167 -25.24 10.29 -5.24
N ALA A 168 -24.81 10.57 -4.00
CA ALA A 168 -23.44 10.93 -3.69
C ALA A 168 -22.45 9.81 -4.06
N VAL A 169 -22.81 8.55 -3.80
CA VAL A 169 -22.02 7.38 -4.26
C VAL A 169 -21.93 7.33 -5.79
N GLY A 170 -23.05 7.56 -6.50
CA GLY A 170 -23.06 7.62 -7.96
C GLY A 170 -22.17 8.74 -8.52
N VAL A 171 -22.21 9.93 -7.91
CA VAL A 171 -21.35 11.06 -8.27
C VAL A 171 -19.88 10.75 -7.98
N LEU A 172 -19.57 10.14 -6.83
CA LEU A 172 -18.21 9.72 -6.48
C LEU A 172 -17.66 8.72 -7.51
N MET A 173 -18.46 7.71 -7.89
CA MET A 173 -18.09 6.75 -8.93
C MET A 173 -17.88 7.40 -10.30
N GLY A 174 -18.79 8.31 -10.70
CA GLY A 174 -18.66 9.06 -11.95
C GLY A 174 -17.41 9.94 -11.97
N GLY A 175 -17.13 10.63 -10.86
CA GLY A 175 -15.93 11.43 -10.67
C GLY A 175 -14.65 10.59 -10.72
N TRP A 176 -14.65 9.40 -10.10
CA TRP A 176 -13.53 8.47 -10.17
C TRP A 176 -13.31 7.92 -11.59
N GLY A 177 -14.38 7.58 -12.31
CA GLY A 177 -14.29 7.17 -13.72
C GLY A 177 -13.71 8.28 -14.61
N LEU A 178 -14.12 9.53 -14.37
CA LEU A 178 -13.56 10.70 -15.06
C LEU A 178 -12.07 10.90 -14.70
N PHE A 179 -11.72 10.79 -13.42
CA PHE A 179 -10.34 10.87 -12.94
C PHE A 179 -9.44 9.83 -13.62
N ILE A 180 -9.88 8.57 -13.71
CA ILE A 180 -9.14 7.52 -14.42
C ILE A 180 -8.94 7.90 -15.90
N ARG A 181 -10.00 8.37 -16.57
CA ARG A 181 -9.92 8.75 -17.98
C ARG A 181 -8.91 9.88 -18.21
N LEU A 182 -8.91 10.90 -17.35
CA LEU A 182 -8.00 12.04 -17.46
C LEU A 182 -6.54 11.65 -17.16
N ASN A 183 -6.31 10.77 -16.18
CA ASN A 183 -4.96 10.29 -15.87
C ASN A 183 -4.37 9.45 -17.00
N ARG A 184 -5.20 8.66 -17.70
CA ARG A 184 -4.74 7.90 -18.87
C ARG A 184 -4.28 8.82 -20.01
N TYR A 185 -4.95 9.96 -20.18
CA TYR A 185 -4.58 10.96 -21.19
C TYR A 185 -3.24 11.63 -20.90
N ALA A 186 -2.90 11.83 -19.61
CA ALA A 186 -1.59 12.37 -19.22
C ALA A 186 -0.44 11.38 -19.49
N GLU A 187 -0.66 10.09 -19.28
CA GLU A 187 0.32 9.03 -19.62
C GLU A 187 0.56 8.90 -21.13
N GLU A 188 -0.47 9.12 -21.95
CA GLU A 188 -0.36 9.12 -23.41
C GLU A 188 0.41 10.33 -23.96
N LEU A 189 0.55 11.41 -23.17
CA LEU A 189 1.23 12.66 -23.56
C LEU A 189 2.73 12.71 -23.21
N GLU A 190 3.19 11.94 -22.21
CA GLU A 190 4.60 11.87 -21.78
C GLU A 190 5.14 10.42 -21.80
N PRO A 191 5.34 9.83 -23.00
CA PRO A 191 5.81 8.45 -23.13
C PRO A 191 7.20 8.21 -22.53
N GLU A 192 8.09 9.22 -22.56
CA GLU A 192 9.48 9.11 -22.07
C GLU A 192 9.56 8.92 -20.55
N ALA A 193 8.71 9.62 -19.77
CA ALA A 193 8.65 9.48 -18.31
C ALA A 193 8.14 8.10 -17.84
N MET A 194 7.36 7.40 -18.69
CA MET A 194 6.92 6.02 -18.41
C MET A 194 8.01 4.98 -18.70
N GLU A 195 8.92 5.24 -19.65
CA GLU A 195 10.06 4.36 -19.89
C GLU A 195 11.05 4.44 -18.72
N ASP A 196 11.32 5.64 -18.21
CA ASP A 196 12.19 5.83 -17.04
C ASP A 196 11.62 5.15 -15.78
N ALA A 197 10.31 5.27 -15.52
CA ALA A 197 9.66 4.61 -14.40
C ALA A 197 9.67 3.07 -14.51
N LYS A 198 9.62 2.50 -15.73
CA LYS A 198 9.74 1.06 -15.94
C LYS A 198 11.17 0.57 -15.71
N GLN A 199 12.18 1.35 -16.10
CA GLN A 199 13.59 1.03 -15.89
C GLN A 199 13.99 1.07 -14.40
N GLU A 200 13.38 1.96 -13.61
CA GLU A 200 13.58 2.01 -12.16
C GLU A 200 12.96 0.78 -11.44
N ASP A 201 11.76 0.36 -11.86
CA ASP A 201 11.07 -0.83 -11.31
C ASP A 201 11.82 -2.16 -11.62
N GLU A 202 12.62 -2.22 -12.70
CA GLU A 202 13.44 -3.40 -13.04
C GLU A 202 14.71 -3.50 -12.20
N LYS A 203 15.37 -2.38 -11.91
CA LYS A 203 16.60 -2.36 -11.08
C LYS A 203 16.34 -2.78 -9.64
N LEU A 204 15.15 -2.48 -9.10
CA LEU A 204 14.75 -2.88 -7.74
C LEU A 204 14.42 -4.39 -7.60
N LYS A 205 14.38 -5.15 -8.70
CA LYS A 205 14.19 -6.61 -8.67
C LYS A 205 15.49 -7.40 -8.75
N GLU A 206 16.61 -6.74 -9.09
CA GLU A 206 17.93 -7.36 -9.21
C GLU A 206 18.80 -7.24 -7.96
N ASP A 207 18.40 -6.41 -6.98
CA ASP A 207 19.00 -6.28 -5.64
C ASP A 207 18.18 -7.03 -4.57
#